data_AF-A0A845RNY7-F1
#
_entry.id   AF-A0A845RNY7-F1
#
_cell.length_a   1.000
_cell.length_b   1.000
_cell.length_c   1.000
_cell.angle_alpha   90.00
_cell.angle_beta   90.00
_cell.angle_gamma   90.00
#
_symmetry.space_group_name_H-M   'P 1'
#
loop_
_entity.id
_entity.type
_entity.pdbx_description
1 polymer ?
#
loop_
_entity_poly.entity_id
_entity_poly.type
_entity_poly.pdbx_seq_one_letter_code
_entity_poly.pdbx_strand_id
1 'polypeptide(L)'
;MASNMVKKDERTTFIENISYKFGYVFITFALLLDVVYRSLKLNEAPWDLLALIIVSGLVMSLYQYKQKILGKTWIKTFIYVFAISFIIAFIMAFIRKLF
;
A
#
# COMPACT_ATOMS: atom_id res chain seq x y z
N MET A 1 -29.46 -5.55 31.99
CA MET A 1 -28.76 -6.65 31.30
C MET A 1 -27.35 -6.17 30.97
N ALA A 2 -26.37 -6.48 31.84
CA ALA A 2 -24.98 -6.19 31.55
C ALA A 2 -24.54 -7.16 30.44
N SER A 3 -24.14 -6.61 29.29
CA SER A 3 -23.47 -7.37 28.23
C SER A 3 -22.23 -8.02 28.85
N ASN A 4 -22.25 -9.35 28.99
CA ASN A 4 -21.04 -10.11 29.25
C ASN A 4 -20.18 -9.98 28.00
N MET A 5 -19.35 -8.94 27.93
CA MET A 5 -18.29 -8.83 26.93
C MET A 5 -17.34 -10.00 27.16
N VAL A 6 -17.57 -11.10 26.44
CA VAL A 6 -16.66 -12.24 26.43
C VAL A 6 -15.32 -11.70 25.94
N LYS A 7 -14.30 -11.82 26.79
CA LYS A 7 -12.94 -11.38 26.48
C LYS A 7 -12.50 -12.06 25.18
N LYS A 8 -12.21 -11.29 24.14
CA LYS A 8 -11.82 -11.83 22.83
C LYS A 8 -10.57 -12.69 23.00
N ASP A 9 -10.67 -13.93 22.55
CA ASP A 9 -9.56 -14.89 22.54
C ASP A 9 -8.48 -14.47 21.53
N GLU A 10 -7.22 -14.79 21.81
CA GLU A 10 -6.07 -14.50 20.96
C GLU A 10 -6.26 -15.09 19.56
N ARG A 11 -6.80 -16.31 19.47
CA ARG A 11 -7.11 -16.96 18.18
C ARG A 11 -8.12 -16.16 17.36
N THR A 12 -9.11 -15.56 18.01
CA THR A 12 -10.12 -14.76 17.32
C THR A 12 -9.49 -13.48 16.77
N THR A 13 -8.68 -12.79 17.57
CA THR A 13 -7.97 -11.58 17.11
C THR A 13 -6.98 -11.87 15.97
N PHE A 14 -6.33 -13.03 15.99
CA PHE A 14 -5.41 -13.45 14.92
C PHE A 14 -6.14 -13.64 13.58
N ILE A 15 -7.26 -14.37 13.58
CA ILE A 15 -8.07 -14.60 12.37
C ILE A 15 -8.62 -13.27 11.84
N GLU A 16 -9.06 -12.40 12.73
CA GLU A 16 -9.58 -11.08 12.38
C GLU A 16 -8.49 -10.17 11.75
N ASN A 17 -7.26 -10.18 12.28
CA ASN A 17 -6.15 -9.45 11.66
C ASN A 17 -5.78 -9.99 10.27
N ILE A 18 -5.89 -11.30 10.06
CA ILE A 18 -5.70 -11.91 8.74
C ILE A 18 -6.78 -11.42 7.77
N SER A 19 -8.04 -11.37 8.18
CA SER A 19 -9.12 -10.90 7.31
C SER A 19 -8.95 -9.44 6.92
N TYR A 20 -8.52 -8.57 7.86
CA TYR A 20 -8.19 -7.17 7.55
C TYR A 20 -7.03 -7.06 6.55
N LYS A 21 -5.99 -7.88 6.69
CA LYS A 21 -4.89 -7.92 5.72
C LYS A 21 -5.39 -8.31 4.32
N PHE A 22 -6.20 -9.36 4.22
CA PHE A 22 -6.77 -9.79 2.93
C PHE A 22 -7.65 -8.70 2.30
N GLY A 23 -8.53 -8.08 3.09
CA GLY A 23 -9.36 -6.98 2.62
C GLY A 23 -8.53 -5.80 2.10
N TYR A 24 -7.49 -5.39 2.84
CA TYR A 24 -6.58 -4.34 2.41
C TYR A 24 -5.87 -4.68 1.09
N VAL A 25 -5.32 -5.90 0.97
CA VAL A 25 -4.64 -6.35 -0.25
C VAL A 25 -5.60 -6.34 -1.44
N PHE A 26 -6.78 -6.92 -1.27
CA PHE A 26 -7.80 -6.97 -2.33
C PHE A 26 -8.17 -5.56 -2.82
N ILE A 27 -8.52 -4.65 -1.90
CA ILE A 27 -8.90 -3.27 -2.25
C ILE A 27 -7.74 -2.53 -2.92
N THR A 28 -6.52 -2.66 -2.40
CA THR A 28 -5.35 -1.99 -2.98
C THR A 28 -5.10 -2.43 -4.42
N PHE A 29 -5.19 -3.74 -4.69
CA PHE A 29 -5.04 -4.26 -6.05
C PHE A 29 -6.20 -3.86 -6.96
N ALA A 30 -7.43 -3.83 -6.46
CA ALA A 30 -8.58 -3.34 -7.23
C ALA A 30 -8.41 -1.87 -7.64
N LEU A 31 -7.93 -1.02 -6.73
CA LEU A 31 -7.63 0.39 -7.03
C LEU A 31 -6.48 0.54 -8.03
N LEU A 32 -5.42 -0.27 -7.92
CA LEU A 32 -4.33 -0.27 -8.90
C LEU A 32 -4.81 -0.68 -10.29
N LEU A 33 -5.70 -1.68 -10.39
CA LEU A 33 -6.30 -2.06 -11.66
C LEU A 33 -7.19 -0.95 -12.23
N ASP A 34 -7.95 -0.24 -11.40
CA ASP A 34 -8.74 0.92 -11.82
C ASP A 34 -7.83 2.05 -12.35
N VAL A 35 -6.74 2.35 -11.65
CA VAL A 35 -5.72 3.31 -12.10
C VAL A 35 -5.18 2.94 -13.49
N VAL A 36 -4.83 1.68 -13.70
CA VAL A 36 -4.33 1.18 -15.00
C VAL A 36 -5.41 1.31 -16.08
N TYR A 37 -6.64 0.91 -15.77
CA TYR A 37 -7.75 0.98 -16.72
C TYR A 37 -8.04 2.43 -17.16
N ARG A 38 -8.17 3.36 -16.20
CA ARG A 38 -8.43 4.78 -16.51
C ARG A 38 -7.29 5.44 -17.28
N SER A 39 -6.05 5.13 -16.89
CA SER A 39 -4.85 5.65 -17.56
C SER A 39 -4.75 5.17 -19.00
N LEU A 40 -4.97 3.88 -19.26
CA LEU A 40 -4.79 3.29 -20.60
C LEU A 40 -6.02 3.44 -21.51
N LYS A 41 -7.24 3.31 -20.96
CA LYS A 41 -8.47 3.28 -21.76
C LYS A 41 -9.14 4.64 -21.88
N LEU A 42 -9.11 5.43 -20.80
CA LEU A 42 -9.78 6.73 -20.74
C LEU A 42 -8.81 7.90 -20.93
N ASN A 43 -7.49 7.64 -20.98
CA ASN A 43 -6.44 8.67 -21.00
C ASN A 43 -6.55 9.68 -19.85
N GLU A 44 -7.13 9.25 -18.74
CA GLU A 44 -7.26 10.05 -17.53
C GLU A 44 -6.00 9.91 -16.68
N ALA A 45 -5.74 10.89 -15.82
CA ALA A 45 -4.65 10.84 -14.87
C ALA A 45 -5.22 10.63 -13.45
N PRO A 46 -5.46 9.37 -13.01
CA PRO A 46 -6.11 9.03 -11.74
C PRO A 46 -5.15 9.17 -10.54
N TRP A 47 -4.58 10.36 -10.39
CA TRP A 47 -3.62 10.69 -9.33
C TRP A 47 -4.24 10.65 -7.95
N ASP A 48 -5.55 10.88 -7.85
CA ASP A 48 -6.33 10.78 -6.62
C ASP A 48 -6.32 9.34 -6.07
N LEU A 49 -6.63 8.35 -6.91
CA LEU A 49 -6.60 6.93 -6.54
C LEU A 49 -5.18 6.47 -6.21
N LEU A 50 -4.19 6.91 -7.00
CA LEU A 50 -2.79 6.60 -6.76
C LEU A 50 -2.30 7.22 -5.44
N ALA A 51 -2.68 8.47 -5.14
CA ALA A 51 -2.36 9.12 -3.88
C ALA A 51 -3.01 8.39 -2.70
N LEU A 52 -4.25 7.91 -2.84
CA LEU A 52 -4.94 7.16 -1.79
C LEU A 52 -4.16 5.88 -1.42
N ILE A 53 -3.70 5.13 -2.43
CA ILE A 53 -2.87 3.92 -2.25
C ILE A 53 -1.55 4.26 -1.54
N ILE A 54 -0.88 5.34 -1.95
CA ILE A 54 0.40 5.76 -1.35
C ILE A 54 0.20 6.19 0.10
N VAL A 55 -0.80 7.03 0.37
CA VAL A 55 -1.09 7.55 1.71
C VAL A 55 -1.51 6.43 2.66
N SER A 56 -2.34 5.48 2.22
CA SER A 56 -2.72 4.35 3.06
C SER A 56 -1.50 3.51 3.47
N GLY A 57 -0.59 3.23 2.54
CA GLY A 57 0.67 2.53 2.82
C GLY A 57 1.59 3.32 3.76
N LEU A 58 1.69 4.63 3.58
CA LEU A 58 2.49 5.52 4.44
C LEU A 58 1.96 5.55 5.88
N VAL A 59 0.66 5.70 6.08
CA VAL A 59 0.05 5.72 7.41
C VAL A 59 0.34 4.40 8.16
N MET A 60 0.19 3.26 7.49
CA MET A 60 0.50 1.95 8.08
C MET A 60 1.99 1.83 8.42
N SER A 61 2.88 2.26 7.52
CA SER A 61 4.33 2.21 7.73
C SER A 61 4.78 3.09 8.89
N LEU A 62 4.21 4.31 9.00
CA LEU A 62 4.47 5.23 10.11
C LEU A 62 4.00 4.66 11.44
N TYR A 63 2.83 4.02 11.47
CA TYR A 63 2.34 3.36 12.68
C TYR A 63 3.27 2.22 13.10
N GLN A 64 3.69 1.35 12.17
CA GLN A 64 4.62 0.26 12.44
C GLN A 64 6.01 0.74 12.88
N TYR A 65 6.47 1.86 12.31
CA TYR A 65 7.71 2.51 12.71
C TYR A 65 7.63 3.00 14.16
N LYS A 66 6.53 3.67 14.55
CA LYS A 66 6.30 4.12 15.94
C LYS A 66 6.28 2.94 16.92
N GLN A 67 5.73 1.81 16.52
CA GLN A 67 5.70 0.60 17.34
C GLN A 67 7.04 -0.17 17.36
N LYS A 68 8.07 0.32 16.64
CA LYS A 68 9.42 -0.28 16.56
C LYS A 68 9.39 -1.74 16.09
N ILE A 69 8.38 -2.13 15.32
CA ILE A 69 8.23 -3.48 14.77
C ILE A 69 9.12 -3.67 13.52
N LEU A 70 9.53 -2.58 12.88
CA LEU A 70 10.32 -2.61 11.65
C LEU A 70 11.76 -3.07 11.94
N GLY A 71 12.20 -4.13 11.24
CA GLY A 71 13.55 -4.65 11.33
C GLY A 71 14.61 -3.71 10.74
N LYS A 72 15.88 -3.91 11.12
CA LYS A 72 17.03 -3.09 10.67
C LYS A 72 17.22 -3.07 9.14
N THR A 73 16.72 -4.08 8.43
CA THR A 73 16.82 -4.20 6.97
C THR A 73 15.72 -3.46 6.22
N TRP A 74 14.64 -3.04 6.89
CA TRP A 74 13.48 -2.44 6.24
C TRP A 74 13.84 -1.19 5.43
N ILE A 75 14.70 -0.32 6.00
CA ILE A 75 15.18 0.88 5.32
C ILE A 75 16.01 0.55 4.09
N LYS A 76 16.83 -0.51 4.13
CA LYS A 76 17.61 -0.95 2.96
C LYS A 76 16.68 -1.41 1.85
N THR A 77 15.68 -2.24 2.18
CA THR A 77 14.68 -2.72 1.22
C THR A 77 13.90 -1.55 0.62
N PHE A 78 13.46 -0.59 1.44
CA PHE A 78 12.76 0.61 0.95
C PHE A 78 13.62 1.41 -0.03
N ILE A 79 14.90 1.66 0.31
CA ILE A 79 15.84 2.38 -0.57
C ILE A 79 16.03 1.64 -1.90
N TYR A 80 16.19 0.31 -1.88
CA TYR A 80 16.33 -0.46 -3.12
C TYR A 80 15.10 -0.36 -4.01
N VAL A 81 13.89 -0.52 -3.44
CA VAL A 81 12.64 -0.41 -4.19
C VAL A 81 12.46 0.99 -4.76
N PHE A 82 12.74 2.02 -3.95
CA PHE A 82 12.66 3.41 -4.39
C PHE A 82 13.65 3.72 -5.51
N ALA A 83 14.91 3.28 -5.37
CA ALA A 83 15.95 3.50 -6.38
C ALA A 83 15.59 2.83 -7.72
N ILE A 84 15.15 1.57 -7.70
CA ILE A 84 14.72 0.86 -8.90
C ILE A 84 13.54 1.58 -9.57
N SER A 85 12.53 1.96 -8.78
CA SER A 85 11.35 2.67 -9.28
C SER A 85 11.71 4.02 -9.90
N PHE A 86 12.63 4.76 -9.25
CA PHE A 86 13.12 6.04 -9.74
C PHE A 86 13.88 5.89 -11.07
N ILE A 87 14.75 4.89 -11.19
CA ILE A 87 15.49 4.62 -12.44
C ILE A 87 14.52 4.33 -13.58
N ILE A 88 13.51 3.49 -13.36
CA ILE A 88 12.50 3.16 -14.37
C ILE A 88 11.73 4.41 -14.80
N ALA A 89 11.27 5.21 -13.83
CA ALA A 89 10.55 6.45 -14.09
C ALA A 89 11.41 7.46 -14.87
N PHE A 90 12.68 7.59 -14.51
CA PHE A 90 13.64 8.45 -15.18
C PHE A 90 13.85 8.04 -16.65
N ILE A 91 14.06 6.75 -16.91
CA ILE A 91 14.21 6.21 -18.26
C ILE A 91 12.96 6.50 -19.09
N MET A 92 11.76 6.22 -18.55
CA MET A 92 10.49 6.49 -19.23
C MET A 92 10.29 7.97 -19.56
N ALA A 93 10.58 8.86 -18.62
CA ALA A 93 10.46 10.31 -18.83
C ALA A 93 11.43 10.82 -19.90
N PHE A 94 12.65 10.28 -19.93
CA PHE A 94 13.66 10.65 -20.93
C PHE A 94 13.27 10.16 -22.33
N ILE A 95 12.78 8.92 -22.45
CA ILE A 95 12.26 8.38 -23.72
C ILE A 95 11.11 9.25 -24.24
N ARG A 96 10.16 9.62 -23.38
CA ARG A 96 9.02 10.49 -23.75
C ARG A 96 9.44 11.90 -24.19
N LYS A 97 10.58 12.41 -23.72
CA LYS A 97 11.09 13.72 -24.14
C LYS A 97 11.84 13.66 -25.47
N LEU A 98 12.34 12.48 -25.84
CA LEU A 98 13.13 12.26 -27.05
C LEU A 98 12.27 11.98 -28.30
N PHE A 99 11.07 11.41 -28.10
CA PHE A 99 10.04 11.13 -29.13
C PHE A 99 8.90 12.14 -29.05
#